data_AF-A0A847EHH6-F1
#
_entry.id   AF-A0A847EHH6-F1
#
_cell.length_a   1.000
_cell.length_b   1.000
_cell.length_c   1.000
_cell.angle_alpha   90.00
_cell.angle_beta   90.00
_cell.angle_gamma   90.00
#
_symmetry.space_group_name_H-M   'P 1'
#
loop_
_entity.id
_entity.type
_entity.pdbx_description
1 polymer ?
#
loop_
_entity_poly.entity_id
_entity_poly.type
_entity_poly.pdbx_seq_one_letter_code
_entity_poly.pdbx_strand_id
1 'polypeptide(L)'
;MQQPKRVKFRKVQKGRRRGAAHSGNTIAFGDFGLQAQEAAWLTARQIEAARRAITRYIRRGGNVWIRIFPDKPVTKKAAETRMGSGKGSPDHWVAVVKPGRVIFEMTGVPEGVAKEALRLAGHKLPISTKFMVKEAGMVAGSENKAGE
;
A
#
# COMPACT_ATOMS: atom_id res chain seq x y z
N MET A 1 5.99 -5.71 13.71
CA MET A 1 5.33 -6.21 12.48
C MET A 1 3.89 -5.71 12.51
N GLN A 2 3.39 -5.12 11.42
CA GLN A 2 2.01 -4.57 11.40
C GLN A 2 0.99 -5.71 11.26
N GLN A 3 0.05 -5.80 12.19
CA GLN A 3 -1.07 -6.75 12.16
C GLN A 3 -2.27 -6.19 12.94
N PRO A 4 -3.51 -6.64 12.64
CA PRO A 4 -4.69 -6.23 13.40
C PRO A 4 -4.61 -6.73 14.85
N LYS A 5 -5.02 -5.88 15.80
CA LYS A 5 -5.09 -6.25 17.23
C LYS A 5 -6.19 -7.29 17.49
N ARG A 6 -7.33 -7.17 16.80
CA ARG A 6 -8.48 -8.07 16.95
C ARG A 6 -9.15 -8.27 15.60
N VAL A 7 -9.57 -9.49 15.30
CA VAL A 7 -10.37 -9.82 14.11
C VAL A 7 -11.59 -10.65 14.51
N LYS A 8 -12.72 -10.42 13.85
CA LYS A 8 -13.95 -11.21 14.05
C LYS A 8 -13.75 -12.65 13.56
N PHE A 9 -13.05 -12.84 12.44
CA PHE A 9 -12.82 -14.14 11.82
C PHE A 9 -11.33 -14.41 11.62
N ARG A 10 -10.86 -15.59 12.06
CA ARG A 10 -9.45 -15.99 11.94
C ARG A 10 -9.05 -16.40 10.52
N LYS A 11 -9.97 -16.94 9.71
CA LYS A 11 -9.71 -17.42 8.35
C LYS A 11 -10.73 -16.79 7.39
N VAL A 12 -10.24 -16.11 6.34
CA VAL A 12 -11.10 -15.45 5.33
C VAL A 12 -10.85 -16.02 3.94
N GLN A 13 -11.87 -16.08 3.08
CA GLN A 13 -11.71 -16.55 1.70
C GLN A 13 -10.68 -15.70 0.92
N LYS A 14 -10.07 -16.31 -0.10
CA LYS A 14 -8.99 -15.67 -0.88
C LYS A 14 -9.45 -14.38 -1.56
N GLY A 15 -10.69 -14.33 -2.06
CA GLY A 15 -11.21 -13.19 -2.81
C GLY A 15 -10.46 -12.91 -4.12
N ARG A 16 -10.82 -11.80 -4.78
CA ARG A 16 -10.22 -11.35 -6.04
C ARG A 16 -9.61 -9.95 -5.89
N ARG A 17 -8.66 -9.59 -6.76
CA ARG A 17 -7.99 -8.27 -6.77
C ARG A 17 -8.23 -7.46 -8.04
N ARG A 18 -9.27 -7.80 -8.80
CA ARG A 18 -9.56 -7.16 -10.10
C ARG A 18 -9.98 -5.69 -9.92
N GLY A 19 -9.83 -4.93 -11.00
CA GLY A 19 -10.22 -3.52 -11.11
C GLY A 19 -9.17 -2.53 -10.58
N ALA A 20 -9.51 -1.25 -10.63
CA ALA A 20 -8.69 -0.14 -10.15
C ALA A 20 -9.08 0.29 -8.72
N ALA A 21 -8.23 1.11 -8.11
CA ALA A 21 -8.52 1.75 -6.84
C ALA A 21 -9.53 2.88 -7.03
N HIS A 22 -10.70 2.77 -6.39
CA HIS A 22 -11.70 3.84 -6.34
C HIS A 22 -11.46 4.84 -5.20
N SER A 23 -10.69 4.43 -4.18
CA SER A 23 -10.42 5.25 -3.00
C SER A 23 -8.95 5.25 -2.62
N GLY A 24 -8.52 6.38 -2.03
CA GLY A 24 -7.13 6.61 -1.61
C GLY A 24 -6.13 6.45 -2.74
N ASN A 25 -6.54 6.90 -3.92
CA ASN A 25 -5.76 7.09 -5.14
C ASN A 25 -5.13 8.49 -5.23
N THR A 26 -5.49 9.40 -4.33
CA THR A 26 -4.92 10.75 -4.17
C THR A 26 -4.03 10.84 -2.93
N ILE A 27 -3.12 11.82 -2.93
CA ILE A 27 -2.28 12.18 -1.78
C ILE A 27 -3.13 13.04 -0.83
N ALA A 28 -3.25 12.64 0.44
CA ALA A 28 -4.04 13.41 1.41
C ALA A 28 -3.21 14.11 2.48
N PHE A 29 -2.15 13.48 3.01
CA PHE A 29 -1.36 14.01 4.12
C PHE A 29 -0.06 14.66 3.66
N GLY A 30 0.75 13.94 2.88
CA GLY A 30 2.06 14.41 2.43
C GLY A 30 2.02 15.35 1.22
N ASP A 31 3.21 15.74 0.74
CA ASP A 31 3.42 16.48 -0.51
C ASP A 31 3.80 15.54 -1.66
N PHE A 32 4.36 14.38 -1.32
CA PHE A 32 4.80 13.36 -2.27
C PHE A 32 4.17 12.01 -1.95
N GLY A 33 3.95 11.20 -2.99
CA GLY A 33 3.30 9.88 -2.87
C GLY A 33 3.95 8.81 -3.73
N LEU A 34 3.84 7.55 -3.30
CA LEU A 34 4.18 6.37 -4.10
C LEU A 34 2.90 5.60 -4.44
N GLN A 35 2.55 5.56 -5.71
CA GLN A 35 1.32 4.93 -6.22
C GLN A 35 1.61 3.57 -6.85
N ALA A 36 0.77 2.59 -6.57
CA ALA A 36 0.79 1.28 -7.23
C ALA A 36 0.31 1.38 -8.69
N GLN A 37 1.04 0.80 -9.64
CA GLN A 37 0.58 0.64 -11.02
C GLN A 37 -0.07 -0.72 -11.29
N GLU A 38 0.17 -1.69 -10.39
CA GLU A 38 -0.30 -3.08 -10.53
C GLU A 38 -1.08 -3.56 -9.29
N ALA A 39 -1.85 -4.63 -9.45
CA ALA A 39 -2.58 -5.25 -8.36
C ALA A 39 -1.69 -6.23 -7.57
N ALA A 40 -1.52 -6.04 -6.27
CA ALA A 40 -0.69 -6.89 -5.40
C ALA A 40 -1.34 -7.26 -4.07
N TRP A 41 -0.81 -8.32 -3.46
CA TRP A 41 -0.89 -8.52 -2.02
C TRP A 41 0.44 -8.13 -1.42
N LEU A 42 0.45 -7.04 -0.66
CA LEU A 42 1.66 -6.56 0.01
C LEU A 42 1.68 -7.10 1.43
N THR A 43 2.71 -7.88 1.75
CA THR A 43 2.90 -8.43 3.09
C THR A 43 3.33 -7.33 4.06
N ALA A 44 3.02 -7.51 5.35
CA ALA A 44 3.51 -6.60 6.40
C ALA A 44 5.05 -6.43 6.39
N ARG A 45 5.80 -7.46 5.96
CA ARG A 45 7.27 -7.42 5.82
C ARG A 45 7.72 -6.51 4.69
N GLN A 46 7.07 -6.58 3.53
CA GLN A 46 7.39 -5.73 2.38
C GLN A 46 7.09 -4.26 2.69
N ILE A 47 5.96 -3.98 3.33
CA ILE A 47 5.58 -2.63 3.77
C ILE A 47 6.63 -2.07 4.74
N GLU A 48 7.05 -2.87 5.71
CA GLU A 48 8.08 -2.46 6.68
C GLU A 48 9.47 -2.29 6.04
N ALA A 49 9.84 -3.16 5.09
CA ALA A 49 11.10 -3.03 4.35
C ALA A 49 11.15 -1.74 3.54
N ALA A 50 10.05 -1.40 2.84
CA ALA A 50 9.94 -0.13 2.11
C ALA A 50 9.98 1.08 3.05
N ARG A 51 9.25 1.05 4.17
CA ARG A 51 9.30 2.11 5.19
C ARG A 51 10.69 2.33 5.77
N ARG A 52 11.41 1.24 6.09
CA ARG A 52 12.80 1.30 6.58
C ARG A 52 13.75 1.88 5.53
N ALA A 53 13.54 1.59 4.24
CA ALA A 53 14.34 2.17 3.16
C ALA A 53 14.14 3.70 3.08
N ILE A 54 12.89 4.17 3.10
CA ILE A 54 12.55 5.60 3.07
C ILE A 54 13.18 6.32 4.27
N THR A 55 12.87 5.85 5.49
CA THR A 55 13.31 6.49 6.74
C THR A 55 14.83 6.51 6.91
N ARG A 56 15.54 5.49 6.37
CA ARG A 56 17.00 5.46 6.35
C ARG A 56 17.56 6.51 5.39
N TYR A 57 17.00 6.63 4.20
CA TYR A 57 17.49 7.56 3.18
C TYR A 57 17.34 9.02 3.63
N ILE A 58 16.18 9.39 4.16
CA ILE A 58 15.90 10.75 4.66
C ILE A 58 16.55 11.04 6.04
N ARG A 59 17.31 10.09 6.60
CA ARG A 59 17.97 10.19 7.92
C ARG A 59 17.01 10.61 9.05
N ARG A 60 15.77 10.11 8.99
CA ARG A 60 14.66 10.47 9.89
C ARG A 60 14.21 11.95 9.83
N GLY A 61 14.60 12.70 8.79
CA GLY A 61 14.04 14.00 8.48
C GLY A 61 12.70 13.86 7.73
N GLY A 62 11.75 14.75 8.01
CA GLY A 62 10.42 14.72 7.41
C GLY A 62 9.49 13.65 8.01
N ASN A 63 8.24 13.66 7.56
CA ASN A 63 7.20 12.73 8.02
C ASN A 63 6.83 11.75 6.90
N VAL A 64 6.60 10.49 7.26
CA VAL A 64 6.24 9.41 6.33
C VAL A 64 4.95 8.76 6.80
N TRP A 65 3.96 8.68 5.92
CA TRP A 65 2.70 7.96 6.17
C TRP A 65 2.64 6.68 5.37
N ILE A 66 2.07 5.66 5.98
CA ILE A 66 1.70 4.41 5.33
C ILE A 66 0.18 4.49 5.09
N ARG A 67 -0.24 4.46 3.82
CA ARG A 67 -1.65 4.62 3.43
C ARG A 67 -2.41 3.31 3.32
N ILE A 68 -1.72 2.20 3.50
CA ILE A 68 -2.25 0.84 3.45
C ILE A 68 -1.96 0.12 4.76
N PHE A 69 -2.83 -0.81 5.13
CA PHE A 69 -2.68 -1.62 6.34
C PHE A 69 -2.88 -3.10 6.01
N PRO A 70 -2.04 -4.01 6.52
CA PRO A 70 -2.19 -5.44 6.29
C PRO A 70 -3.28 -6.02 7.20
N ASP A 71 -4.52 -5.98 6.72
CA ASP A 71 -5.73 -6.40 7.44
C ASP A 71 -6.23 -7.80 7.05
N LYS A 72 -5.73 -8.36 5.95
CA LYS A 72 -6.22 -9.64 5.42
C LYS A 72 -5.32 -10.81 5.81
N PRO A 73 -5.82 -11.83 6.53
CA PRO A 73 -5.03 -13.00 6.87
C PRO A 73 -4.91 -13.93 5.65
N VAL A 74 -3.69 -14.40 5.38
CA VAL A 74 -3.38 -15.42 4.39
C VAL A 74 -3.09 -16.73 5.14
N THR A 75 -3.71 -17.82 4.70
CA THR A 75 -3.49 -19.15 5.26
C THR A 75 -2.56 -19.97 4.39
N LYS A 76 -1.71 -20.80 5.00
CA LYS A 76 -0.81 -21.73 4.31
C LYS A 76 -0.98 -23.14 4.87
N LYS A 77 -0.90 -24.16 4.00
CA LYS A 77 -0.74 -25.56 4.42
C LYS A 77 0.73 -25.93 4.38
N ALA A 78 1.15 -26.87 5.23
CA ALA A 78 2.50 -27.41 5.17
C ALA A 78 2.74 -28.04 3.79
N ALA A 79 3.93 -27.84 3.23
CA ALA A 79 4.26 -28.25 1.87
C ALA A 79 4.19 -29.77 1.68
N GLU A 80 4.36 -30.54 2.76
CA GLU A 80 4.43 -32.00 2.77
C GLU A 80 3.09 -32.67 3.09
N THR A 81 1.98 -31.91 3.05
CA THR A 81 0.64 -32.43 3.35
C THR A 81 -0.21 -32.58 2.09
N ARG A 82 -1.04 -33.63 2.06
CA ARG A 82 -1.99 -33.87 0.96
C ARG A 82 -3.11 -32.81 0.95
N MET A 83 -3.78 -32.71 -0.20
CA MET A 83 -5.01 -31.92 -0.35
C MET A 83 -6.14 -32.50 0.52
N GLY A 84 -7.15 -31.70 0.88
CA GLY A 84 -8.23 -32.10 1.81
C GLY A 84 -8.03 -31.63 3.25
N SER A 85 -8.76 -32.17 4.23
CA SER A 85 -8.62 -31.83 5.67
C SER A 85 -8.83 -30.36 6.05
N GLY A 86 -9.60 -29.63 5.22
CA GLY A 86 -9.94 -28.23 5.46
C GLY A 86 -8.84 -27.23 5.13
N LYS A 87 -8.95 -26.02 5.68
CA LYS A 87 -8.10 -24.87 5.37
C LYS A 87 -6.92 -24.76 6.33
N GLY A 88 -5.74 -24.41 5.80
CA GLY A 88 -4.51 -24.21 6.57
C GLY A 88 -4.60 -23.16 7.69
N SER A 89 -3.54 -23.08 8.51
CA SER A 89 -3.40 -22.08 9.56
C SER A 89 -3.11 -20.69 8.97
N PRO A 90 -3.52 -19.60 9.62
CA PRO A 90 -3.06 -18.24 9.27
C PRO A 90 -1.54 -18.16 9.39
N ASP A 91 -0.89 -17.65 8.35
CA ASP A 91 0.57 -17.57 8.22
C ASP A 91 1.06 -16.11 8.31
N HIS A 92 0.46 -15.21 7.52
CA HIS A 92 0.82 -13.80 7.51
C HIS A 92 -0.35 -12.90 7.12
N TRP A 93 -0.17 -11.59 7.31
CA TRP A 93 -1.13 -10.56 6.92
C TRP A 93 -0.68 -9.84 5.66
N VAL A 94 -1.64 -9.53 4.80
CA VAL A 94 -1.44 -8.78 3.56
C VAL A 94 -2.38 -7.60 3.46
N ALA A 95 -1.90 -6.52 2.85
CA ALA A 95 -2.74 -5.44 2.34
C ALA A 95 -3.10 -5.77 0.89
N VAL A 96 -4.39 -5.63 0.55
CA VAL A 96 -4.85 -5.75 -0.84
C VAL A 96 -4.66 -4.41 -1.53
N VAL A 97 -3.78 -4.37 -2.53
CA VAL A 97 -3.47 -3.16 -3.30
C VAL A 97 -3.97 -3.34 -4.73
N LYS A 98 -4.66 -2.31 -5.23
CA LYS A 98 -5.12 -2.21 -6.62
C LYS A 98 -4.33 -1.11 -7.35
N PRO A 99 -4.24 -1.17 -8.69
CA PRO A 99 -3.68 -0.09 -9.50
C PRO A 99 -4.32 1.25 -9.14
N GLY A 100 -3.51 2.31 -9.05
CA GLY A 100 -3.91 3.66 -8.67
C GLY A 100 -3.87 3.93 -7.16
N ARG A 101 -3.73 2.92 -6.29
CA ARG A 101 -3.71 3.13 -4.83
C ARG A 101 -2.39 3.77 -4.38
N VAL A 102 -2.46 4.83 -3.58
CA VAL A 102 -1.28 5.41 -2.91
C VAL A 102 -0.88 4.52 -1.73
N ILE A 103 0.39 4.11 -1.69
CA ILE A 103 0.98 3.19 -0.70
C ILE A 103 1.66 3.97 0.44
N PHE A 104 2.50 4.93 0.08
CA PHE A 104 3.24 5.78 1.01
C PHE A 104 3.05 7.26 0.64
N GLU A 105 3.08 8.11 1.64
CA GLU A 105 3.15 9.56 1.48
C GLU A 105 4.30 10.13 2.32
N MET A 106 4.82 11.29 1.92
CA MET A 106 5.92 11.95 2.60
C MET A 106 5.84 13.47 2.48
N THR A 107 6.32 14.19 3.50
CA THR A 107 6.48 15.65 3.52
C THR A 107 7.78 16.03 4.25
N GLY A 108 8.15 17.30 4.18
CA GLY A 108 9.26 17.87 4.96
C GLY A 108 10.64 17.53 4.40
N VAL A 109 10.71 17.19 3.12
CA VAL A 109 11.97 16.94 2.39
C VAL A 109 11.89 17.55 0.98
N PRO A 110 13.01 17.96 0.37
CA PRO A 110 13.03 18.43 -1.01
C PRO A 110 12.59 17.35 -2.00
N GLU A 111 12.01 17.74 -3.15
CA GLU A 111 11.50 16.80 -4.15
C GLU A 111 12.56 15.79 -4.64
N GLY A 112 13.79 16.24 -4.88
CA GLY A 112 14.87 15.35 -5.34
C GLY A 112 15.16 14.23 -4.33
N VAL A 113 15.20 14.58 -3.04
CA VAL A 113 15.35 13.61 -1.93
C VAL A 113 14.13 12.71 -1.86
N ALA A 114 12.93 13.28 -2.05
CA ALA A 114 11.69 12.55 -1.98
C ALA A 114 11.58 11.46 -3.06
N LYS A 115 11.89 11.84 -4.29
CA LYS A 115 11.86 10.98 -5.47
C LYS A 115 12.80 9.79 -5.29
N GLU A 116 14.01 10.03 -4.81
CA GLU A 116 15.00 8.98 -4.61
C GLU A 116 14.62 8.05 -3.44
N ALA A 117 14.14 8.60 -2.32
CA ALA A 117 13.66 7.80 -1.18
C ALA A 117 12.51 6.86 -1.59
N LEU A 118 11.53 7.38 -2.35
CA LEU A 118 10.37 6.62 -2.80
C LEU A 118 10.73 5.62 -3.90
N ARG A 119 11.71 5.92 -4.76
CA ARG A 119 12.29 4.96 -5.72
C ARG A 119 12.91 3.76 -5.01
N LEU A 120 13.70 3.99 -3.96
CA LEU A 120 14.29 2.92 -3.14
C LEU A 120 13.23 2.07 -2.43
N ALA A 121 12.13 2.68 -1.99
CA ALA A 121 10.99 1.94 -1.45
C ALA A 121 10.30 1.08 -2.52
N GLY A 122 10.13 1.60 -3.75
CA GLY A 122 9.56 0.87 -4.88
C GLY A 122 10.27 -0.47 -5.12
N HIS A 123 11.61 -0.48 -5.06
CA HIS A 123 12.43 -1.71 -5.19
C HIS A 123 12.23 -2.75 -4.09
N LYS A 124 11.57 -2.40 -2.98
CA LYS A 124 11.21 -3.36 -1.90
C LYS A 124 9.82 -3.95 -2.10
N LEU A 125 9.06 -3.47 -3.09
CA LEU A 125 7.72 -3.92 -3.40
C LEU A 125 7.73 -4.82 -4.64
N PRO A 126 6.88 -5.86 -4.69
CA PRO A 126 6.80 -6.79 -5.82
C PRO A 126 5.93 -6.24 -6.97
N ILE A 127 5.89 -4.93 -7.17
CA ILE A 127 5.03 -4.26 -8.17
C ILE A 127 5.67 -3.00 -8.74
N SER A 128 5.27 -2.67 -9.96
CA SER A 128 5.54 -1.37 -10.56
C SER A 128 4.87 -0.24 -9.77
N THR A 129 5.62 0.84 -9.54
CA THR A 129 5.16 2.00 -8.77
C THR A 129 5.50 3.31 -9.48
N LYS A 130 4.70 4.35 -9.21
CA LYS A 130 4.85 5.70 -9.79
C LYS A 130 5.00 6.72 -8.67
N PHE A 131 5.95 7.64 -8.83
CA PHE A 131 6.08 8.80 -7.97
C PHE A 131 4.99 9.84 -8.31
N MET A 132 4.38 10.40 -7.29
CA MET A 132 3.36 11.45 -7.42
C MET A 132 3.77 12.67 -6.59
N VAL A 133 3.49 13.84 -7.13
CA VAL A 133 3.55 15.12 -6.42
C VAL A 133 2.11 15.56 -6.15
N LYS A 134 1.85 16.13 -4.98
CA LYS A 134 0.54 16.69 -4.66
C LYS A 134 0.36 17.96 -5.49
N GLU A 135 -0.61 17.94 -6.39
CA GLU A 135 -0.98 19.13 -7.13
C GLU A 135 -1.58 20.17 -6.17
N ALA A 136 -1.03 21.39 -6.21
CA ALA A 136 -1.57 22.51 -5.48
C ALA A 136 -2.88 22.94 -6.17
N GLY A 137 -4.02 22.43 -5.69
CA GLY A 137 -5.35 22.91 -6.08
C GLY A 137 -6.19 21.96 -6.91
N MET A 138 -6.75 20.94 -6.28
CA MET A 138 -8.08 20.43 -6.66
C MET A 138 -8.93 20.40 -5.39
N VAL A 139 -9.51 21.56 -5.08
CA VAL A 139 -10.68 21.65 -4.22
C VAL A 139 -11.78 20.86 -4.94
N ALA A 140 -12.38 19.90 -4.23
CA ALA A 140 -13.51 19.14 -4.72
C ALA A 140 -14.68 20.10 -5.01
N GLY A 141 -14.84 20.48 -6.28
CA GLY A 141 -15.97 21.20 -6.82
C GLY A 141 -16.28 20.58 -8.18
N SER A 142 -17.18 19.62 -8.19
CA SER A 142 -17.74 19.02 -9.40
C SER A 142 -18.48 20.11 -10.20
N GLU A 143 -17.95 20.51 -11.35
CA GLU A 143 -18.75 21.20 -12.36
C GLU A 143 -19.75 20.20 -12.94
N ASN A 144 -20.99 20.23 -12.44
CA ASN A 144 -22.12 19.69 -13.18
C ASN A 144 -22.39 20.64 -14.35
N LYS A 145 -21.90 20.29 -15.55
CA LYS A 145 -22.45 20.86 -16.78
C LYS A 145 -23.86 20.29 -16.97
N ALA A 146 -24.86 21.08 -16.58
CA ALA A 146 -26.22 20.92 -17.05
C ALA A 146 -26.20 21.18 -18.57
N GLY A 147 -26.46 20.12 -19.35
CA GLY A 147 -26.70 20.24 -20.78
C GLY A 147 -28.13 20.70 -21.01
N GLU A 148 -28.23 21.73 -21.83
CA GLU A 148 -29.42 22.16 -22.57
C GLU A 148 -29.82 21.11 -23.61
#